data_AF-A0A7K0U6K6-F1
#
_entry.id   AF-A0A7K0U6K6-F1
#
_cell.length_a   1.000
_cell.length_b   1.000
_cell.length_c   1.000
_cell.angle_alpha   90.00
_cell.angle_beta   90.00
_cell.angle_gamma   90.00
#
_symmetry.space_group_name_H-M   'P 1'
#
loop_
_entity.id
_entity.type
_entity.pdbx_description
1 polymer ?
#
loop_
_entity_poly.entity_id
_entity_poly.type
_entity_poly.pdbx_seq_one_letter_code
_entity_poly.pdbx_strand_id
1 'polypeptide(L)'
;EILSAYRLLAETEGVFVEPASAASVAGLLKAVEEGLVTRGESVVCTVTGHGLKDPERAIKQVAMSEPVAATTEAVARELGL
;
A
#
# COMPACT_ATOMS: atom_id res chain seq x y z
N GLU A 1 7.64 4.35 9.00
CA GLU A 1 6.18 4.48 8.73
C GLU A 1 5.81 4.60 7.24
N ILE A 2 6.50 5.41 6.42
CA ILE A 2 6.08 5.73 5.02
C ILE A 2 5.79 4.51 4.14
N LEU A 3 6.70 3.53 4.06
CA LEU A 3 6.47 2.33 3.24
C LEU A 3 5.31 1.47 3.74
N SER A 4 5.02 1.54 5.05
CA SER A 4 3.86 0.86 5.63
C SER A 4 2.56 1.55 5.20
N ALA A 5 2.51 2.88 5.27
CA ALA A 5 1.35 3.64 4.81
C ALA A 5 1.14 3.51 3.29
N TYR A 6 2.23 3.45 2.52
CA TYR A 6 2.19 3.20 1.08
C TYR A 6 1.53 1.86 0.76
N ARG A 7 1.94 0.77 1.43
CA ARG A 7 1.31 -0.55 1.27
C ARG A 7 -0.13 -0.55 1.75
N LEU A 8 -0.40 0.05 2.91
CA LEU A 8 -1.74 0.17 3.48
C LEU A 8 -2.72 0.80 2.49
N LEU A 9 -2.36 1.95 1.90
CA LEU A 9 -3.22 2.64 0.92
C LEU A 9 -3.52 1.78 -0.31
N ALA A 10 -2.54 1.01 -0.80
CA ALA A 10 -2.72 0.14 -1.95
C ALA A 10 -3.58 -1.09 -1.61
N GLU A 11 -3.32 -1.74 -0.47
CA GLU A 11 -3.96 -3.01 -0.06
C GLU A 11 -5.38 -2.83 0.48
N THR A 12 -5.67 -1.72 1.17
CA THR A 12 -6.95 -1.53 1.88
C THR A 12 -7.88 -0.55 1.20
N GLU A 13 -7.35 0.53 0.60
CA GLU A 13 -8.14 1.59 -0.03
C GLU A 13 -8.15 1.51 -1.56
N GLY A 14 -7.29 0.67 -2.15
CA GLY A 14 -7.10 0.61 -3.61
C GLY A 14 -6.51 1.90 -4.20
N VAL A 15 -5.85 2.74 -3.39
CA VAL A 15 -5.29 4.03 -3.80
C VAL A 15 -3.79 3.91 -3.99
N PHE A 16 -3.34 3.79 -5.24
CA PHE A 16 -1.94 3.61 -5.57
C PHE A 16 -1.19 4.94 -5.75
N VAL A 17 -0.36 5.30 -4.77
CA VAL A 17 0.36 6.60 -4.71
C VAL A 17 1.87 6.41 -4.73
N GLU A 18 2.64 7.45 -5.04
CA GLU A 18 4.11 7.39 -4.86
C GLU A 18 4.50 7.39 -3.36
N PRO A 19 5.68 6.88 -2.95
CA PRO A 19 6.05 6.83 -1.54
C PRO A 19 6.04 8.19 -0.82
N ALA A 20 6.41 9.27 -1.52
CA ALA A 20 6.36 10.62 -0.94
C ALA A 20 4.92 11.04 -0.60
N SER A 21 3.93 10.65 -1.41
CA SER A 21 2.52 10.93 -1.15
C SER A 21 1.99 10.17 0.07
N ALA A 22 2.49 8.96 0.32
CA ALA A 22 2.12 8.17 1.49
C ALA A 22 2.61 8.78 2.82
N ALA A 23 3.51 9.77 2.78
CA ALA A 23 4.00 10.43 3.98
C ALA A 23 2.89 11.19 4.75
N SER A 24 1.90 11.76 4.05
CA SER A 24 0.78 12.46 4.70
C SER A 24 -0.06 11.51 5.55
N VAL A 25 -0.30 10.30 5.07
CA VAL A 25 -1.04 9.25 5.80
C VAL A 25 -0.18 8.63 6.89
N ALA A 26 1.11 8.40 6.65
CA ALA A 26 2.04 7.95 7.69
C ALA A 26 2.09 8.93 8.88
N GLY A 27 2.12 10.23 8.59
CA GLY A 27 2.06 11.28 9.61
C GLY A 27 0.74 11.28 10.37
N LEU A 28 -0.40 11.08 9.68
CA LEU A 28 -1.70 10.95 10.34
C LEU A 28 -1.76 9.74 11.29
N LEU A 29 -1.31 8.57 10.84
CA LEU A 29 -1.30 7.36 11.68
C LEU A 29 -0.49 7.58 12.95
N LYS A 30 0.71 8.17 12.82
CA LYS A 30 1.54 8.56 13.96
C LYS A 30 0.85 9.58 14.87
N ALA A 31 0.21 10.59 14.31
CA ALA A 31 -0.49 11.61 15.09
C ALA A 31 -1.66 11.01 15.91
N VAL A 32 -2.34 9.98 15.39
CA VAL A 32 -3.36 9.22 16.14
C VAL A 32 -2.72 8.42 17.27
N GLU A 33 -1.60 7.73 17.02
CA GLU A 33 -0.86 6.99 18.05
C GLU A 33 -0.35 7.90 19.19
N GLU A 34 0.06 9.12 18.85
CA GLU A 34 0.51 10.13 19.81
C GLU A 34 -0.64 10.90 20.49
N GLY A 35 -1.90 10.62 20.13
CA GLY A 35 -3.08 11.28 20.70
C GLY A 35 -3.30 12.72 20.24
N LEU A 36 -2.63 13.14 19.16
CA LEU A 36 -2.76 14.47 18.56
C LEU A 36 -4.02 14.60 17.69
N VAL A 37 -4.54 13.49 17.17
CA VAL A 37 -5.78 13.41 16.40
C VAL A 37 -6.74 12.45 17.11
N THR A 38 -7.95 12.91 17.40
CA THR A 38 -8.94 12.13 18.15
C THR A 38 -10.03 11.55 17.26
N ARG A 39 -10.72 10.53 17.78
CA ARG A 39 -11.80 9.85 17.04
C ARG A 39 -12.97 10.81 16.78
N GLY A 40 -13.43 10.85 15.54
CA GLY A 40 -14.56 11.70 15.11
C GLY A 40 -14.13 12.97 14.39
N GLU A 41 -12.83 13.30 14.39
CA GLU A 41 -12.29 14.36 13.55
C GLU A 41 -12.30 13.99 12.06
N SER A 42 -12.42 15.00 11.20
CA SER A 42 -12.28 14.86 9.75
C SER A 42 -10.92 15.36 9.32
N VAL A 43 -10.12 14.49 8.70
CA VAL A 43 -8.76 14.80 8.25
C VAL A 43 -8.66 14.60 6.75
N VAL A 44 -7.97 15.52 6.07
CA VAL A 44 -7.66 15.41 4.64
C VAL A 44 -6.16 15.19 4.48
N CYS A 45 -5.78 14.05 3.91
CA CYS A 45 -4.40 13.74 3.52
C CYS A 45 -4.23 13.96 2.02
N THR A 46 -3.46 14.98 1.64
CA THR A 46 -3.11 15.20 0.22
C THR A 46 -2.16 14.11 -0.26
N VAL A 47 -2.47 13.51 -1.41
CA VAL A 47 -1.59 12.62 -2.17
C VAL A 47 -1.19 13.31 -3.47
N THR A 48 0.10 13.62 -3.61
CA THR A 48 0.61 14.53 -4.64
C THR A 48 0.90 13.84 -5.98
N GLY A 49 1.05 12.51 -5.98
CA GLY A 49 1.50 11.76 -7.14
C GLY A 49 0.97 10.34 -7.18
N HIS A 50 0.66 9.92 -8.40
CA HIS A 50 0.26 8.56 -8.72
C HIS A 50 1.43 7.57 -8.57
N GLY A 51 1.16 6.34 -8.12
CA GLY A 51 2.19 5.33 -7.89
C GLY A 51 2.96 4.90 -9.14
N LEU A 52 2.38 5.09 -10.33
CA LEU A 52 3.06 4.83 -11.62
C LEU A 52 4.20 5.79 -11.96
N LYS A 53 4.41 6.87 -11.17
CA LYS A 53 5.60 7.71 -11.32
C LYS A 53 6.90 6.98 -10.96
N ASP A 54 6.81 5.93 -10.14
CA ASP A 54 7.95 5.15 -9.68
C ASP A 54 7.65 3.64 -9.66
N PRO A 55 7.57 3.02 -10.85
CA PRO A 55 7.22 1.60 -10.96
C PRO A 55 8.30 0.68 -10.35
N GLU A 56 9.57 1.08 -10.39
CA GLU A 56 10.65 0.28 -9.81
C GLU A 56 10.53 0.14 -8.29
N ARG A 57 10.17 1.21 -7.59
CA ARG A 57 9.91 1.12 -6.15
C ARG A 57 8.74 0.19 -5.86
N ALA A 58 7.68 0.23 -6.67
CA ALA A 58 6.54 -0.67 -6.50
C ALA A 58 6.93 -2.15 -6.66
N ILE A 59 7.71 -2.48 -7.70
CA ILE A 59 8.19 -3.85 -7.93
C ILE A 59 9.01 -4.36 -6.75
N LYS A 60 9.85 -3.51 -6.14
CA LYS A 60 10.66 -3.86 -4.96
C LYS A 60 9.82 -4.12 -3.68
N GLN A 61 8.54 -3.79 -3.68
CA GLN A 61 7.64 -4.00 -2.53
C GLN A 61 6.82 -5.29 -2.64
N VAL A 62 6.89 -5.99 -3.77
CA VAL A 62 6.07 -7.20 -4.03
C VAL A 62 6.99 -8.41 -4.18
N ALA A 63 6.62 -9.52 -3.55
CA ALA A 63 7.23 -10.82 -3.83
C ALA A 63 6.52 -11.43 -5.05
N MET A 64 7.28 -11.69 -6.12
CA MET A 64 6.76 -12.40 -7.28
C MET A 64 6.93 -13.91 -7.05
N SER A 65 5.83 -14.67 -7.20
CA SER A 65 5.91 -16.14 -7.22
C SER A 65 6.68 -16.63 -8.45
N GLU A 66 7.31 -17.79 -8.30
CA GLU A 66 7.90 -18.53 -9.43
C GLU A 66 6.80 -18.93 -10.44
N PRO A 67 7.09 -18.97 -11.74
CA PRO A 67 6.15 -19.46 -12.74
C PRO A 67 5.68 -20.89 -12.44
N VAL A 68 4.36 -21.12 -12.52
CA VAL A 68 3.74 -22.44 -12.39
C VAL A 68 3.32 -23.00 -13.76
N ALA A 69 3.06 -24.31 -13.83
CA ALA A 69 2.56 -24.93 -15.06
C ALA A 69 1.22 -24.31 -15.51
N ALA A 70 1.02 -24.20 -16.82
CA ALA A 70 -0.20 -23.65 -17.43
C ALA A 70 -1.39 -24.63 -17.35
N THR A 71 -1.74 -25.02 -16.12
CA THR A 71 -2.79 -25.98 -15.78
C THR A 71 -3.63 -25.42 -14.63
N THR A 72 -4.93 -25.68 -14.63
CA THR A 72 -5.87 -25.24 -13.60
C THR A 72 -5.45 -25.72 -12.21
N GLU A 73 -4.91 -26.94 -12.12
CA GLU A 73 -4.52 -27.58 -10.86
C GLU A 73 -3.29 -26.91 -10.24
N ALA A 74 -2.31 -26.52 -11.06
CA ALA A 74 -1.11 -25.83 -10.57
C ALA A 74 -1.44 -24.42 -10.08
N VAL A 75 -2.32 -23.70 -10.80
CA VAL A 75 -2.75 -22.35 -10.41
C VAL A 75 -3.58 -22.38 -9.13
N ALA A 76 -4.54 -23.31 -9.00
CA ALA A 76 -5.36 -23.43 -7.79
C ALA A 76 -4.50 -23.69 -6.54
N ARG A 77 -3.53 -24.61 -6.65
CA ARG A 77 -2.59 -24.92 -5.57
C ARG A 77 -1.77 -23.71 -5.12
N GLU A 78 -1.25 -22.92 -6.06
CA GLU A 78 -0.48 -21.71 -5.77
C GLU A 78 -1.32 -20.64 -5.07
N LEU A 79 -2.60 -20.51 -5.45
CA LEU A 79 -3.53 -19.57 -4.84
C LEU A 79 -4.13 -20.07 -3.50
N GLY A 80 -3.82 -21.30 -3.09
CA GLY A 80 -4.39 -21.92 -1.88
C GLY A 80 -5.89 -22.25 -2.01
N LEU A 81 -6.36 -22.54 -3.22
CA LEU A 81 -7.75 -22.87 -3.57
C LEU A 81 -7.96 -24.36 -3.81
#